data_AF-A0A925SK64-F1
#
_entry.id   AF-A0A925SK64-F1
#
_cell.length_a   1.000
_cell.length_b   1.000
_cell.length_c   1.000
_cell.angle_alpha   90.00
_cell.angle_beta   90.00
_cell.angle_gamma   90.00
#
_symmetry.space_group_name_H-M   'P 1'
#
loop_
_entity.id
_entity.type
_entity.pdbx_description
1 polymer ?
#
loop_
_entity_poly.entity_id
_entity_poly.type
_entity_poly.pdbx_seq_one_letter_code
_entity_poly.pdbx_strand_id
1 'polypeptide(L)'
;AIRAQAQATRPGVPGPDFDGLAAELRVVVERYPELRAQEGFTALERELTDTENRIALARAYYNDIATHYATRLEIIPDRWVAALRKLTPEPLLAATRFERAAVVVKLAE
;
A
#
# COMPACT_ATOMS: atom_id res chain seq x y z
N ALA A 1 -22.09 -13.88 -6.69
CA ALA A 1 -21.12 -14.73 -5.98
C ALA A 1 -19.74 -14.06 -5.90
N ILE A 2 -19.65 -12.82 -5.42
CA ILE A 2 -18.37 -12.15 -5.13
C ILE A 2 -18.08 -12.38 -3.64
N ARG A 3 -17.84 -13.64 -3.32
CA ARG A 3 -17.48 -14.10 -1.99
C ARG A 3 -16.43 -15.19 -2.16
N ALA A 4 -15.35 -14.86 -2.86
CA ALA A 4 -14.09 -15.55 -2.69
C ALA A 4 -13.31 -14.71 -1.69
N GLN A 5 -12.93 -15.32 -0.58
CA GLN A 5 -12.08 -14.73 0.44
C GLN A 5 -10.88 -14.08 -0.25
N ALA A 6 -10.82 -12.75 -0.23
CA ALA A 6 -9.58 -12.03 -0.49
C ALA A 6 -8.64 -12.46 0.65
N GLN A 7 -7.89 -13.54 0.42
CA GLN A 7 -6.76 -13.89 1.25
C GLN A 7 -5.89 -12.64 1.28
N ALA A 8 -5.68 -12.07 2.46
CA ALA A 8 -4.77 -10.95 2.63
C ALA A 8 -3.45 -11.35 1.97
N THR A 9 -3.08 -10.65 0.91
CA THR A 9 -1.84 -10.92 0.19
C THR A 9 -0.71 -10.90 1.20
N ARG A 10 0.06 -11.99 1.27
CA ARG A 10 1.17 -12.06 2.23
C ARG A 10 2.16 -10.94 1.92
N PRO A 11 2.75 -10.31 2.94
CA PRO A 11 3.82 -9.34 2.77
C PRO A 11 4.91 -9.88 1.81
N GLY A 12 5.23 -9.11 0.77
CA GLY A 12 6.21 -9.50 -0.26
C GLY A 12 5.68 -10.36 -1.42
N VAL A 13 4.40 -10.73 -1.44
CA VAL A 13 3.74 -11.34 -2.60
C VAL A 13 3.02 -10.25 -3.39
N PRO A 14 3.20 -10.14 -4.72
CA PRO A 14 2.41 -9.22 -5.53
C PRO A 14 0.92 -9.58 -5.45
N GLY A 15 0.10 -8.64 -4.98
CA GLY A 15 -1.36 -8.78 -5.00
C GLY A 15 -1.92 -8.36 -6.37
N PRO A 16 -3.23 -8.53 -6.60
CA PRO A 16 -3.88 -7.81 -7.68
C PRO A 16 -3.71 -6.29 -7.44
N ASP A 17 -2.93 -5.63 -8.31
CA ASP A 17 -2.62 -4.20 -8.22
C ASP A 17 -3.82 -3.36 -8.65
N PHE A 18 -4.66 -2.98 -7.69
CA PHE A 18 -5.83 -2.13 -7.95
C PHE A 18 -5.47 -0.65 -8.13
N ASP A 19 -4.31 -0.21 -7.63
CA ASP A 19 -3.76 1.16 -7.78
C ASP A 19 -3.65 1.57 -9.28
N GLY A 20 -3.54 0.59 -10.21
CA GLY A 20 -3.51 0.82 -11.65
C GLY A 20 -4.88 1.06 -12.31
N LEU A 21 -5.97 0.58 -11.71
CA LEU A 21 -7.31 0.64 -12.29
C LEU A 21 -7.82 2.09 -12.36
N ALA A 22 -7.54 2.90 -11.33
CA ALA A 22 -7.95 4.31 -11.31
C ALA A 22 -7.22 5.15 -12.36
N ALA A 23 -5.97 4.80 -12.69
CA ALA A 23 -5.22 5.46 -13.76
C ALA A 23 -5.76 5.05 -15.14
N GLU A 24 -6.05 3.76 -15.34
CA GLU A 24 -6.70 3.27 -16.57
C GLU A 24 -8.08 3.87 -16.77
N LEU A 25 -8.86 4.01 -15.70
CA LEU A 25 -10.17 4.65 -15.74
C LEU A 25 -10.07 6.11 -16.20
N ARG A 26 -9.09 6.88 -15.69
CA ARG A 26 -8.87 8.27 -16.13
C ARG A 26 -8.52 8.35 -17.62
N VAL A 27 -7.73 7.42 -18.14
CA VAL A 27 -7.42 7.35 -19.58
C VAL A 27 -8.66 7.08 -20.42
N VAL A 28 -9.57 6.22 -19.95
CA VAL A 28 -10.85 5.97 -20.64
C VAL A 28 -11.75 7.20 -20.62
N VAL A 29 -11.80 7.93 -19.50
CA VAL A 29 -12.58 9.16 -19.36
C VAL A 29 -12.12 10.26 -20.31
N GLU A 30 -10.82 10.38 -20.54
CA GLU A 30 -10.28 11.34 -21.51
C GLU A 30 -10.74 11.04 -22.95
N ARG A 31 -11.02 9.78 -23.27
CA ARG A 31 -11.55 9.35 -24.59
C ARG A 31 -13.07 9.55 -24.72
N TYR A 32 -13.79 9.63 -23.59
CA TYR A 32 -15.26 9.66 -23.53
C TYR A 32 -15.75 10.70 -22.50
N PRO A 33 -15.69 12.00 -22.84
CA PRO A 33 -16.04 13.09 -21.92
C PRO A 33 -17.51 13.08 -21.46
N GLU A 34 -18.40 12.45 -22.21
CA GLU A 34 -19.80 12.24 -21.83
C GLU A 34 -19.96 11.41 -20.56
N LEU A 35 -19.01 10.53 -20.24
CA LEU A 35 -19.02 9.72 -19.03
C LEU A 35 -18.77 10.58 -17.77
N ARG A 36 -18.05 11.71 -17.88
CA ARG A 36 -17.82 12.63 -16.74
C ARG A 36 -19.11 13.25 -16.22
N ALA A 37 -20.06 13.52 -17.12
CA ALA A 37 -21.33 14.16 -16.76
C ALA A 37 -22.34 13.18 -16.15
N GLN A 38 -22.05 11.88 -16.19
CA GLN A 38 -22.95 10.85 -15.67
C GLN A 38 -22.77 10.72 -14.16
N GLU A 39 -23.85 10.91 -13.39
CA GLU A 39 -23.81 10.89 -11.92
C GLU A 39 -23.25 9.57 -11.36
N GLY A 40 -23.62 8.44 -11.97
CA GLY A 40 -23.11 7.11 -11.56
C GLY A 40 -21.61 6.93 -11.75
N PHE A 41 -21.03 7.58 -12.77
CA PHE A 41 -19.59 7.55 -13.01
C PHE A 41 -18.83 8.39 -11.97
N THR A 42 -19.35 9.58 -11.65
CA THR A 42 -18.78 10.45 -10.61
C THR A 42 -18.82 9.79 -9.22
N ALA A 43 -19.88 9.05 -8.92
CA ALA A 43 -19.98 8.27 -7.69
C ALA A 43 -18.92 7.16 -7.61
N LEU A 44 -18.71 6.42 -8.70
CA LEU A 44 -17.70 5.37 -8.79
C LEU A 44 -16.27 5.92 -8.63
N GLU A 45 -15.95 7.05 -9.27
CA GLU A 45 -14.63 7.70 -9.13
C GLU A 45 -14.34 8.09 -7.69
N ARG A 46 -15.34 8.61 -6.97
CA ARG A 46 -15.23 8.95 -5.54
C ARG A 46 -15.01 7.72 -4.67
N GLU A 47 -15.75 6.64 -4.92
CA GLU A 47 -15.61 5.38 -4.17
C GLU A 47 -14.24 4.73 -4.40
N LEU A 48 -13.74 4.76 -5.63
CA LEU A 48 -12.38 4.33 -5.97
C LEU A 48 -11.32 5.17 -5.25
N THR A 49 -11.47 6.50 -5.24
CA THR A 49 -10.54 7.40 -4.53
C THR A 49 -10.55 7.15 -3.02
N ASP A 50 -11.73 6.94 -2.43
CA ASP A 50 -11.84 6.60 -1.00
C ASP A 50 -11.21 5.24 -0.70
N THR A 51 -11.41 4.25 -1.57
CA THR A 51 -10.80 2.92 -1.44
C THR A 51 -9.29 2.99 -1.54
N GLU A 52 -8.75 3.78 -2.47
CA GLU A 52 -7.30 4.03 -2.63
C GLU A 52 -6.71 4.66 -1.37
N ASN A 53 -7.37 5.67 -0.81
CA ASN A 53 -6.93 6.31 0.44
C ASN A 53 -6.91 5.32 1.60
N ARG A 54 -7.90 4.42 1.70
CA ARG A 54 -7.94 3.37 2.72
C ARG A 54 -6.80 2.36 2.53
N ILE A 55 -6.49 1.95 1.30
CA ILE A 55 -5.37 1.06 0.99
C ILE A 55 -4.04 1.73 1.38
N ALA A 56 -3.85 3.00 1.04
CA ALA A 56 -2.66 3.76 1.40
C ALA A 56 -2.48 3.85 2.92
N LEU A 57 -3.55 4.14 3.67
CA LEU A 57 -3.51 4.19 5.12
C LEU A 57 -3.23 2.82 5.74
N ALA A 58 -3.84 1.75 5.23
CA ALA A 58 -3.58 0.38 5.70
C ALA A 58 -2.12 -0.03 5.47
N ARG A 59 -1.54 0.35 4.32
CA ARG A 59 -0.12 0.13 3.99
C ARG A 59 0.79 0.88 4.96
N ALA A 60 0.53 2.16 5.21
CA ALA A 60 1.29 2.96 6.17
C ALA A 60 1.23 2.36 7.58
N TYR A 61 0.02 2.05 8.06
CA TYR A 61 -0.20 1.45 9.37
C TYR A 61 0.54 0.12 9.55
N TYR A 62 0.49 -0.76 8.54
CA TYR A 62 1.26 -1.99 8.55
C TYR A 62 2.76 -1.73 8.62
N ASN A 63 3.28 -0.81 7.80
CA ASN A 63 4.72 -0.49 7.77
C ASN A 63 5.20 0.10 9.11
N ASP A 64 4.37 0.91 9.78
CA ASP A 64 4.67 1.45 11.11
C ASP A 64 4.78 0.33 12.14
N ILE A 65 3.85 -0.63 12.13
CA ILE A 65 3.88 -1.79 13.03
C ILE A 65 5.08 -2.67 12.74
N ALA A 66 5.33 -3.00 11.47
CA ALA A 66 6.45 -3.86 11.06
C ALA A 66 7.80 -3.21 11.44
N THR A 67 7.93 -1.90 11.25
CA THR A 67 9.12 -1.14 11.66
C THR A 67 9.27 -1.11 13.17
N HIS A 68 8.20 -0.83 13.93
CA HIS A 68 8.24 -0.84 15.38
C HIS A 68 8.62 -2.23 15.92
N TYR A 69 8.08 -3.29 15.32
CA TYR A 69 8.43 -4.67 15.65
C TYR A 69 9.91 -4.96 15.36
N ALA A 70 10.41 -4.60 14.17
CA ALA A 70 11.83 -4.75 13.83
C ALA A 70 12.75 -4.02 14.82
N THR A 71 12.43 -2.75 15.14
CA THR A 71 13.18 -1.96 16.14
C THR A 71 13.19 -2.65 17.51
N ARG A 72 12.06 -3.21 17.96
CA ARG A 72 12.02 -3.95 19.23
C ARG A 72 12.86 -5.22 19.22
N LEU A 73 12.96 -5.93 18.10
CA LEU A 73 13.85 -7.10 17.99
C LEU A 73 15.34 -6.73 18.17
N GLU A 74 15.71 -5.48 17.96
CA GLU A 74 17.09 -5.00 18.08
C GLU A 74 17.43 -4.48 19.48
N ILE A 75 16.43 -4.11 20.28
CA ILE A 75 16.59 -3.51 21.62
C ILE A 75 16.68 -4.58 22.72
N ILE A 76 17.55 -4.39 23.72
CA ILE A 76 17.65 -5.25 24.91
C ILE A 76 16.55 -4.87 25.91
N PRO A 77 15.85 -5.82 26.55
CA PRO A 77 16.08 -7.27 26.59
C PRO A 77 15.39 -8.08 25.49
N ASP A 78 14.50 -7.46 24.72
CA ASP A 78 13.67 -8.10 23.69
C ASP A 78 14.52 -8.88 22.67
N ARG A 79 15.70 -8.38 22.30
CA ARG A 79 16.68 -9.06 21.44
C ARG A 79 17.09 -10.45 21.93
N TRP A 80 17.23 -10.64 23.24
CA TRP A 80 17.61 -11.94 23.80
C TRP A 80 16.47 -12.95 23.71
N VAL A 81 15.26 -12.49 24.01
CA VAL A 81 14.05 -13.30 23.87
C VAL A 81 13.79 -13.64 22.40
N ALA A 82 13.99 -12.67 21.51
CA ALA A 82 13.90 -12.85 20.07
C ALA A 82 14.88 -13.90 19.54
N ALA A 83 16.14 -13.86 19.98
CA ALA A 83 17.14 -14.86 19.61
C ALA A 83 16.77 -16.27 20.12
N LEU A 84 16.25 -16.39 21.34
CA LEU A 84 15.79 -17.68 21.91
C LEU A 84 14.55 -18.24 21.20
N ARG A 85 13.69 -17.37 20.66
CA ARG A 85 12.45 -17.72 19.96
C ARG A 85 12.56 -17.66 18.44
N LYS A 86 13.74 -17.36 17.89
CA LYS A 86 13.99 -17.19 16.44
C LYS A 86 12.99 -16.25 15.76
N LEU A 87 12.66 -15.14 16.43
CA LEU A 87 11.78 -14.12 15.88
C LEU A 87 12.53 -13.32 14.81
N THR A 88 11.99 -13.28 13.60
CA THR A 88 12.55 -12.52 12.47
C THR A 88 11.71 -11.28 12.20
N PRO A 89 12.30 -10.18 11.68
CA PRO A 89 11.56 -9.01 11.26
C PRO A 89 10.62 -9.36 10.11
N GLU A 90 9.46 -8.71 10.07
CA GLU A 90 8.47 -8.89 9.02
C GLU A 90 8.79 -7.92 7.86
N PRO A 91 8.70 -8.34 6.58
CA PRO A 91 8.96 -7.45 5.46
C PRO A 91 7.90 -6.34 5.36
N LEU A 92 8.34 -5.16 4.93
CA LEU A 92 7.47 -4.01 4.68
C LEU A 92 6.58 -4.24 3.44
N LEU A 93 5.38 -3.66 3.44
CA LEU A 93 4.54 -3.59 2.26
C LEU A 93 5.07 -2.49 1.33
N ALA A 94 5.76 -2.92 0.29
CA ALA A 94 6.24 -2.04 -0.77
C ALA A 94 5.10 -1.58 -1.69
N ALA A 95 5.14 -0.32 -2.11
CA ALA A 95 4.27 0.21 -3.15
C ALA A 95 5.00 0.10 -4.50
N THR A 96 4.97 -1.07 -5.14
CA THR A 96 5.52 -1.21 -6.49
C THR A 96 4.58 -0.54 -7.50
N ARG A 97 4.97 0.64 -8.04
CA ARG A 97 4.96 0.98 -9.49
C ARG A 97 5.27 2.46 -9.82
N PHE A 98 5.17 3.41 -8.88
CA PHE A 98 5.50 4.81 -9.16
C PHE A 98 6.26 5.50 -8.02
N GLU A 99 7.48 5.01 -7.76
CA GLU A 99 8.44 5.77 -6.98
C GLU A 99 8.75 7.09 -7.72
N ARG A 100 8.21 8.21 -7.22
CA ARG A 100 8.99 9.45 -7.34
C ARG A 100 10.28 9.17 -6.60
N ALA A 101 11.37 9.03 -7.35
CA ALA A 101 12.70 8.87 -6.80
C ALA A 101 12.87 9.86 -5.63
N ALA A 102 13.30 9.35 -4.47
CA ALA A 102 13.55 10.18 -3.31
C ALA A 102 14.48 11.33 -3.75
N VAL A 103 14.05 12.57 -3.55
CA VAL A 103 14.90 13.73 -3.85
C VAL A 103 16.09 13.64 -2.92
N VAL A 104 17.26 13.34 -3.49
CA VAL A 104 18.51 13.25 -2.76
C VAL A 104 18.86 14.65 -2.28
N VAL A 105 18.51 14.97 -1.04
CA VAL A 105 19.01 16.18 -0.38
C VAL A 105 20.48 15.91 -0.07
N LYS A 106 21.36 16.44 -0.91
CA LYS A 106 22.78 16.53 -0.59
C LYS A 106 22.93 17.54 0.54
N LEU A 107 23.07 17.04 1.76
CA LEU A 107 23.65 17.84 2.82
C LEU A 107 25.11 18.06 2.42
N ALA A 108 25.43 19.30 2.03
CA ALA A 108 26.81 19.72 1.91
C ALA A 108 27.48 19.55 3.28
N GLU A 109 28.76 19.14 3.26
CA GLU A 109 29.62 18.91 4.43
C GLU A 109 29.50 19.98 5.52
#